data_AF-A0A9D2CE28-F1
#
_entry.id   AF-A0A9D2CE28-F1
#
_cell.length_a   1.000
_cell.length_b   1.000
_cell.length_c   1.000
_cell.angle_alpha   90.00
_cell.angle_beta   90.00
_cell.angle_gamma   90.00
#
_symmetry.space_group_name_H-M   'P 1'
#
loop_
_entity.id
_entity.type
_entity.pdbx_description
1 polymer ?
#
loop_
_entity_poly.entity_id
_entity_poly.type
_entity_poly.pdbx_seq_one_letter_code
_entity_poly.pdbx_strand_id
1 'polypeptide(L)'
;MFTLFALTLVCLVGVAAISVVAALVLTLIGLPLAILFGLLPWLLRLAGIVLLVKGLLDRPFQVENLLPAVGAFAAGWLIGWLF
;
A
#
# COMPACT_ATOMS: atom_id res chain seq x y z
N MET A 1 31.05 31.07 25.41
CA MET A 1 29.58 30.95 25.41
C MET A 1 28.98 31.08 24.02
N PHE A 2 29.34 32.13 23.25
CA PHE A 2 28.82 32.36 21.89
C PHE A 2 29.12 31.24 20.87
N THR A 3 30.29 30.61 20.96
CA THR A 3 30.74 29.56 20.02
C THR A 3 29.95 28.26 20.13
N LEU A 4 29.58 27.84 21.35
CA LEU A 4 28.73 26.66 21.59
C LEU A 4 27.29 26.92 21.14
N PHE A 5 26.81 28.15 21.29
CA PHE A 5 25.49 28.57 20.80
C PHE A 5 25.43 28.56 19.26
N ALA A 6 26.49 29.00 18.58
CA ALA A 6 26.59 28.90 17.13
C ALA A 6 26.63 27.44 16.64
N LEU A 7 27.37 26.56 17.33
CA LEU A 7 27.48 25.14 16.97
C LEU A 7 26.14 24.40 17.11
N THR A 8 25.38 24.68 18.17
CA THR A 8 24.04 24.10 18.39
C THR A 8 23.04 24.56 17.33
N LEU A 9 23.09 25.83 16.91
CA LEU A 9 22.23 26.37 15.85
C LEU A 9 22.55 25.74 14.49
N VAL A 10 23.84 25.56 14.16
CA VAL A 10 24.28 24.85 12.95
C VAL A 10 23.85 23.38 12.99
N CYS A 11 23.96 22.71 14.14
CA CYS A 11 23.54 21.33 14.28
C CYS A 11 22.02 21.17 14.14
N LEU A 12 21.23 22.09 14.72
CA LEU A 12 19.77 22.09 14.59
C LEU A 12 19.34 22.26 13.13
N VAL A 13 19.97 23.19 12.40
CA VAL A 13 19.73 23.40 10.97
C VAL A 13 20.15 22.17 10.16
N GLY A 14 21.27 21.55 10.50
CA GLY A 14 21.73 20.31 9.86
C GLY A 14 20.75 19.15 10.05
N VAL A 15 20.26 18.94 11.27
CA VAL A 15 19.28 17.89 11.57
C VAL A 15 17.94 18.17 10.88
N ALA A 16 17.49 19.42 10.85
CA ALA A 16 16.28 19.80 10.13
C ALA A 16 16.42 19.59 8.61
N ALA A 17 17.58 19.89 8.03
CA ALA A 17 17.83 19.63 6.62
C ALA A 17 17.83 18.11 6.31
N ILE A 18 18.48 17.31 7.15
CA ILE A 18 18.52 15.85 6.99
C ILE A 18 17.13 15.23 7.14
N SER A 19 16.33 15.69 8.10
CA SER A 19 14.98 15.16 8.30
C SER A 19 14.05 15.51 7.14
N VAL A 20 14.15 16.71 6.57
CA VAL A 20 13.40 17.11 5.37
C VAL A 20 13.81 16.26 4.16
N VAL A 21 15.10 16.04 3.95
CA VAL A 21 15.58 15.19 2.84
C VAL A 21 15.13 13.74 3.03
N ALA A 22 15.22 13.18 4.25
CA ALA A 22 14.76 11.84 4.55
C ALA A 22 13.24 11.71 4.32
N ALA A 23 12.45 12.69 4.77
CA ALA A 23 11.02 12.73 4.54
C ALA A 23 10.69 12.83 3.04
N LEU A 24 11.45 13.61 2.26
CA LEU A 24 11.28 13.70 0.81
C LEU A 24 11.55 12.35 0.13
N VAL A 25 12.62 11.65 0.50
CA VAL A 25 12.95 10.33 -0.07
C VAL A 25 11.89 9.30 0.31
N LEU A 26 11.46 9.28 1.58
CA LEU A 26 10.41 8.39 2.07
C LEU A 26 9.06 8.67 1.41
N THR A 27 8.71 9.93 1.15
CA THR A 27 7.48 10.28 0.44
C THR A 27 7.60 9.95 -1.05
N LEU A 28 8.74 10.16 -1.70
CA LEU A 28 8.95 9.82 -3.10
C LEU A 28 8.82 8.32 -3.36
N ILE A 29 9.23 7.47 -2.41
CA ILE A 29 9.13 6.01 -2.50
C ILE A 29 7.79 5.50 -1.93
N GLY A 30 7.32 6.10 -0.85
CA GLY A 30 6.10 5.70 -0.15
C GLY A 30 4.83 6.07 -0.93
N LEU A 31 4.83 7.20 -1.65
CA LEU A 31 3.69 7.63 -2.46
C LEU A 31 3.35 6.63 -3.61
N PRO A 32 4.29 6.21 -4.48
CA PRO A 32 3.99 5.22 -5.51
C PRO A 32 3.65 3.85 -4.91
N LEU A 33 4.27 3.49 -3.77
CA LEU A 33 3.95 2.25 -3.08
C LEU A 33 2.52 2.28 -2.51
N ALA A 34 2.10 3.39 -1.90
CA ALA A 34 0.73 3.59 -1.41
C ALA A 34 -0.30 3.56 -2.54
N ILE A 35 0.01 4.16 -3.69
CA ILE A 35 -0.85 4.09 -4.88
C ILE A 35 -0.96 2.66 -5.39
N LEU A 36 0.15 1.91 -5.45
CA LEU A 36 0.16 0.52 -5.90
C LEU A 36 -0.67 -0.38 -4.96
N PHE A 37 -0.48 -0.25 -3.64
CA PHE A 37 -1.25 -0.99 -2.64
C PHE A 37 -2.72 -0.57 -2.57
N GLY A 38 -3.06 0.67 -2.89
CA GLY A 38 -4.45 1.12 -3.02
C GLY A 38 -5.15 0.60 -4.28
N LEU A 39 -4.41 0.40 -5.37
CA LEU A 39 -4.96 -0.13 -6.64
C LEU A 39 -5.07 -1.66 -6.65
N LEU A 40 -4.20 -2.36 -5.91
CA LEU A 40 -4.20 -3.82 -5.76
C LEU A 40 -5.55 -4.42 -5.31
N PRO A 41 -6.23 -3.92 -4.25
CA PRO A 41 -7.52 -4.45 -3.81
C PRO A 41 -8.63 -4.20 -4.84
N TRP A 42 -8.55 -3.13 -5.63
CA TRP A 42 -9.49 -2.87 -6.72
C TRP A 42 -9.36 -3.93 -7.83
N LEU A 43 -8.12 -4.27 -8.20
CA LEU A 43 -7.84 -5.32 -9.18
C LEU A 43 -8.24 -6.73 -8.68
N LEU A 44 -7.98 -7.02 -7.40
CA LEU A 44 -8.40 -8.26 -6.74
C LEU A 44 -9.93 -8.40 -6.70
N ARG A 45 -10.67 -7.32 -6.44
CA ARG A 45 -12.15 -7.31 -6.50
C ARG A 45 -12.66 -7.59 -7.90
N LEU A 46 -12.09 -6.98 -8.93
CA LEU A 46 -12.44 -7.25 -10.33
C LEU A 46 -12.17 -8.70 -10.71
N ALA A 47 -10.99 -9.23 -10.37
CA ALA A 47 -10.64 -10.63 -10.59
C ALA A 47 -11.62 -11.57 -9.87
N GLY A 48 -11.98 -11.26 -8.62
CA GLY A 48 -13.00 -12.00 -7.88
C GLY A 48 -14.36 -12.01 -8.59
N ILE A 49 -14.84 -10.87 -9.09
CA ILE A 49 -16.10 -10.77 -9.84
C ILE A 49 -16.03 -11.58 -11.14
N VAL A 50 -14.97 -11.43 -11.94
CA VAL A 50 -14.83 -12.16 -13.21
C VAL A 50 -14.77 -13.66 -12.98
N LEU A 51 -14.05 -14.12 -11.96
CA LEU A 51 -13.99 -15.53 -11.59
C LEU A 51 -15.34 -16.06 -11.08
N LEU A 52 -16.11 -15.23 -10.37
CA LEU A 52 -17.44 -15.59 -9.89
C LEU A 52 -18.44 -15.69 -11.04
N VAL A 53 -18.43 -14.74 -11.99
CA VAL A 53 -19.24 -14.79 -13.22
C VAL A 53 -18.86 -16.00 -14.08
N LYS A 54 -17.56 -16.24 -14.26
CA LYS A 54 -17.06 -17.40 -15.01
C LYS A 54 -17.45 -18.72 -14.33
N GLY A 55 -17.29 -18.81 -13.01
CA GLY A 55 -17.68 -19.98 -12.23
C GLY A 55 -19.17 -20.29 -12.35
N LEU A 56 -20.01 -19.25 -12.30
CA LEU A 56 -21.46 -19.40 -12.45
C LEU A 56 -21.86 -19.83 -13.87
N LEU A 57 -21.12 -19.40 -14.89
CA LEU A 57 -21.39 -19.69 -16.31
C LEU A 57 -20.89 -21.09 -16.75
N ASP A 58 -19.77 -21.57 -16.21
CA ASP A 58 -19.21 -22.88 -16.55
C ASP A 58 -19.93 -24.05 -15.81
N ARG A 59 -20.15 -23.95 -14.49
CA ARG A 59 -20.89 -24.94 -13.69
C ARG A 59 -21.47 -24.30 -12.43
N PRO A 60 -22.81 -24.30 -12.21
CA PRO A 60 -23.44 -23.34 -11.31
C PRO A 60 -22.98 -23.37 -9.83
N PHE A 61 -22.39 -24.44 -9.29
CA PHE A 61 -21.88 -24.47 -7.90
C PHE A 61 -20.81 -25.57 -7.68
N GLN A 62 -19.62 -25.45 -8.27
CA GLN A 62 -18.46 -26.25 -7.82
C GLN A 62 -17.55 -25.42 -6.92
N VAL A 63 -17.41 -25.85 -5.66
CA VAL A 63 -16.68 -25.16 -4.58
C VAL A 63 -15.20 -24.96 -4.94
N GLU A 64 -14.63 -25.86 -5.74
CA GLU A 64 -13.25 -25.76 -6.28
C GLU A 64 -13.04 -24.53 -7.17
N ASN A 65 -14.06 -24.09 -7.89
CA ASN A 65 -13.99 -22.90 -8.75
C ASN A 65 -14.28 -21.59 -7.98
N LEU A 66 -14.93 -21.70 -6.82
CA LEU A 66 -15.25 -20.57 -5.93
C LEU A 66 -14.11 -20.24 -4.96
N LEU A 67 -13.25 -21.21 -4.61
CA LEU A 67 -12.07 -21.01 -3.77
C LEU A 67 -11.17 -19.84 -4.24
N PRO A 68 -10.75 -19.76 -5.52
CA PRO A 68 -9.90 -18.66 -5.98
C PRO A 68 -10.64 -17.32 -6.03
N ALA A 69 -11.95 -17.31 -6.28
CA ALA A 69 -12.76 -16.09 -6.27
C ALA A 69 -12.92 -15.52 -4.85
N VAL A 70 -13.24 -16.39 -3.89
CA VAL A 70 -13.33 -16.04 -2.46
C VAL A 70 -11.95 -15.67 -1.92
N GLY A 71 -10.89 -16.38 -2.34
CA GLY A 71 -9.51 -16.05 -1.99
C GLY A 71 -9.09 -14.66 -2.48
N ALA A 72 -9.39 -14.32 -3.73
CA ALA A 72 -9.12 -12.98 -4.27
C ALA A 72 -9.94 -11.89 -3.55
N PHE A 73 -11.22 -12.16 -3.22
CA PHE A 73 -12.07 -11.22 -2.48
C PHE A 73 -11.62 -11.03 -1.03
N ALA A 74 -11.26 -12.12 -0.35
CA ALA A 74 -10.76 -12.11 1.02
C ALA A 74 -9.38 -11.46 1.11
N ALA A 75 -8.49 -11.71 0.15
CA ALA A 75 -7.18 -11.04 0.05
C ALA A 75 -7.35 -9.55 -0.22
N GLY A 76 -8.25 -9.15 -1.14
CA GLY A 76 -8.58 -7.75 -1.38
C GLY A 76 -9.22 -7.07 -0.16
N TRP A 77 -10.05 -7.78 0.60
CA TRP A 77 -10.63 -7.29 1.86
C TRP A 77 -9.57 -7.14 2.94
N LEU A 78 -8.70 -8.13 3.14
CA LEU A 78 -7.62 -8.09 4.13
C LEU A 78 -6.61 -6.97 3.84
N ILE A 79 -6.24 -6.80 2.57
CA ILE A 79 -5.34 -5.71 2.17
C ILE A 79 -6.00 -4.34 2.40
N GLY A 80 -7.29 -4.20 2.07
CA GLY A 80 -8.05 -2.97 2.34
C GLY A 80 -8.42 -2.74 3.80
N TRP A 81 -8.14 -3.69 4.70
CA TRP A 81 -8.28 -3.52 6.15
C TRP A 81 -6.94 -3.19 6.82
N LEU A 82 -5.82 -3.55 6.17
CA LEU A 82 -4.46 -3.31 6.65
C LEU A 82 -3.91 -1.92 6.27
N PHE A 83 -4.45 -1.34 5.20
CA PHE A 83 -4.14 0.01 4.69
C PHE A 83 -5.36 0.91 4.82
#